data_AF-A0A1B7WZT3-F1
#
_entry.id   AF-A0A1B7WZT3-F1
#
_cell.length_a   1.000
_cell.length_b   1.000
_cell.length_c   1.000
_cell.angle_alpha   90.00
_cell.angle_beta   90.00
_cell.angle_gamma   90.00
#
_symmetry.space_group_name_H-M   'P 1'
#
loop_
_entity.id
_entity.type
_entity.pdbx_description
1 polymer ?
#
loop_
_entity_poly.entity_id
_entity_poly.type
_entity_poly.pdbx_seq_one_letter_code
_entity_poly.pdbx_strand_id
1 'polypeptide(L)' 'MSQTGLNLFIPMELLINSLNALSLSEKQQLWRILDEAIADAEEDDWREDEETKKEIQLVRDEYANGEYMTFQQYLNQRK' A
#
# COMPACT_ATOMS: atom_id res chain seq x y z
N MET A 1 -2.58 24.48 13.75
CA MET A 1 -3.62 25.03 12.85
C MET A 1 -4.82 24.09 12.96
N SER A 2 -5.97 24.57 13.45
CA SER A 2 -7.18 23.74 13.60
C SER A 2 -7.82 23.54 12.23
N GLN A 3 -7.83 22.31 11.69
CA GLN A 3 -8.65 21.99 10.53
C GLN A 3 -10.11 21.98 10.96
N THR A 4 -10.83 23.07 10.67
CA THR A 4 -12.28 23.13 10.84
C THR A 4 -12.92 22.34 9.70
N GLY A 5 -13.02 21.03 9.86
CA GLY A 5 -13.75 20.16 8.94
C GLY A 5 -15.26 20.28 9.19
N LEU A 6 -16.02 20.66 8.17
CA LEU A 6 -17.48 20.61 8.19
C LEU A 6 -17.90 19.17 7.87
N ASN A 7 -18.44 18.44 8.85
CA ASN A 7 -18.94 17.09 8.63
C ASN A 7 -20.32 17.18 7.96
N LEU A 8 -20.33 17.07 6.63
CA LEU A 8 -21.54 17.13 5.81
C LEU A 8 -22.10 15.73 5.64
N PHE A 9 -23.30 15.50 6.17
CA PHE A 9 -24.07 14.33 5.83
C PHE A 9 -24.72 14.54 4.45
N ILE A 10 -24.19 13.86 3.44
CA ILE A 10 -24.77 13.82 2.10
C ILE A 10 -25.33 12.41 1.89
N PRO A 11 -26.65 12.25 1.70
CA PRO A 11 -27.23 10.97 1.30
C PRO A 11 -26.53 10.42 0.05
N MET A 12 -26.26 9.11 0.05
CA MET A 12 -25.50 8.46 -1.03
C MET A 12 -26.11 8.72 -2.42
N GLU A 13 -27.43 8.73 -2.52
CA GLU A 13 -28.14 9.01 -3.78
C GLU A 13 -27.88 10.44 -4.30
N LEU A 14 -27.84 11.43 -3.41
CA LEU A 14 -27.53 12.82 -3.78
C LEU A 14 -26.08 12.98 -4.20
N LEU A 15 -25.15 12.25 -3.56
CA LEU A 15 -23.76 12.19 -3.98
C LEU A 15 -23.66 11.63 -5.41
N ILE A 16 -24.27 10.47 -5.68
CA ILE A 16 -24.24 9.84 -7.01
C ILE A 16 -24.81 10.78 -8.08
N ASN A 17 -25.92 11.45 -7.80
CA ASN A 17 -26.50 12.42 -8.74
C ASN A 17 -25.56 13.59 -9.02
N SER A 18 -24.88 14.09 -7.99
CA SER A 18 -23.87 15.16 -8.13
C SER A 18 -22.67 14.69 -8.96
N LEU A 19 -22.20 13.46 -8.73
CA LEU A 19 -21.12 12.84 -9.51
C LEU A 19 -21.47 12.69 -10.99
N ASN A 20 -22.72 12.32 -11.29
CA ASN A 20 -23.18 12.18 -12.66
C ASN A 20 -23.20 13.52 -13.42
N ALA A 21 -23.50 14.62 -12.73
CA ALA A 21 -23.56 15.97 -13.28
C ALA A 21 -22.18 16.61 -13.54
N LEU A 22 -21.09 16.04 -13.01
CA LEU A 22 -19.73 16.53 -13.25
C LEU A 22 -19.35 16.50 -14.74
N SER A 23 -18.58 17.50 -15.16
CA SER A 23 -17.92 17.49 -16.46
C SER A 23 -16.87 16.37 -16.55
N LEU A 24 -16.41 16.04 -17.76
CA LEU A 24 -15.38 15.02 -17.96
C LEU A 24 -14.09 15.33 -17.18
N SER A 25 -13.64 16.59 -17.18
CA SER A 25 -12.43 17.00 -16.47
C SER A 25 -12.57 16.86 -14.95
N GLU A 26 -13.73 17.20 -14.40
CA GLU A 26 -14.00 17.05 -12.96
C GLU A 26 -14.09 15.57 -12.57
N LYS A 27 -14.67 14.72 -13.42
CA LYS A 27 -14.67 13.26 -13.22
C LYS A 27 -13.26 12.68 -13.20
N GLN A 28 -12.39 13.13 -14.11
CA GLN A 28 -10.99 12.71 -14.14
C GLN A 28 -10.24 13.15 -12.87
N GLN A 29 -10.47 14.38 -12.41
CA GLN A 29 -9.88 14.87 -11.17
C GLN A 29 -10.35 14.05 -9.96
N LEU A 30 -11.66 13.79 -9.87
CA LEU A 30 -12.22 12.97 -8.79
C LEU A 30 -11.67 11.55 -8.82
N TRP A 31 -11.54 10.94 -10.00
CA TRP A 31 -10.96 9.61 -10.14
C TRP A 31 -9.56 9.57 -9.53
N ARG A 32 -8.67 10.52 -9.85
CA ARG A 32 -7.33 10.55 -9.26
C ARG A 32 -7.35 10.63 -7.73
N ILE A 33 -8.25 11.43 -7.17
CA ILE A 33 -8.39 11.56 -5.70
C ILE A 33 -8.85 10.23 -5.08
N LEU A 34 -9.82 9.56 -5.72
CA LEU A 34 -10.32 8.27 -5.25
C LEU A 34 -9.27 7.18 -5.39
N ASP A 35 -8.50 7.17 -6.47
CA ASP A 35 -7.43 6.20 -6.73
C ASP A 35 -6.36 6.26 -5.64
N GLU A 36 -5.90 7.48 -5.30
CA GLU A 36 -4.97 7.72 -4.20
C GLU A 36 -5.55 7.29 -2.85
N ALA A 37 -6.79 7.69 -2.53
CA ALA A 37 -7.43 7.32 -1.28
C ALA A 37 -7.69 5.81 -1.14
N ILE A 38 -7.93 5.10 -2.25
CA ILE A 38 -8.07 3.64 -2.27
C ILE A 38 -6.72 2.99 -2.01
N ALA A 39 -5.66 3.42 -2.71
CA ALA A 39 -4.33 2.88 -2.51
C ALA A 39 -3.85 3.04 -1.06
N ASP A 40 -4.07 4.21 -0.45
CA ASP A 40 -3.76 4.47 0.96
C ASP A 40 -4.53 3.52 1.88
N ALA A 41 -5.84 3.31 1.62
CA ALA A 41 -6.66 2.41 2.42
C ALA A 41 -6.27 0.94 2.25
N GLU A 42 -5.84 0.53 1.05
CA GLU A 42 -5.30 -0.80 0.78
C GLU A 42 -3.96 -1.03 1.50
N GLU A 43 -3.10 -0.02 1.58
CA GLU A 43 -1.86 -0.08 2.36
C GLU A 43 -2.14 -0.20 3.87
N ASP A 44 -3.09 0.57 4.39
CA ASP A 44 -3.51 0.51 5.80
C ASP A 44 -4.12 -0.85 6.18
N ASP A 45 -4.91 -1.46 5.27
CA ASP A 45 -5.48 -2.79 5.46
C ASP A 45 -4.51 -3.92 5.11
N TRP A 46 -3.38 -3.61 4.47
CA TRP A 46 -2.42 -4.61 4.05
C TRP A 46 -1.93 -5.43 5.24
N ARG A 47 -1.99 -6.75 5.08
CA ARG A 47 -1.51 -7.73 6.05
C ARG A 47 -0.56 -8.64 5.30
N GLU A 48 0.68 -8.71 5.78
CA GLU A 48 1.60 -9.73 5.30
C GLU A 48 0.98 -11.11 5.56
N ASP A 49 0.91 -11.92 4.50
CA ASP A 49 0.30 -13.24 4.58
C ASP A 49 1.20 -14.20 5.38
N GLU A 50 0.58 -15.26 5.91
CA GLU A 50 1.27 -16.21 6.79
C GLU A 50 2.35 -17.03 6.08
N GLU A 51 2.31 -17.16 4.75
CA GLU A 51 3.35 -17.85 3.98
C GLU A 51 4.59 -16.95 3.87
N THR A 52 4.41 -15.68 3.48
CA THR A 52 5.48 -14.68 3.41
C THR A 52 6.17 -14.51 4.78
N LYS A 53 5.41 -14.45 5.88
CA LYS A 53 5.99 -14.40 7.23
C LYS A 53 6.88 -15.60 7.55
N LYS A 54 6.49 -16.80 7.13
CA LYS A 54 7.28 -18.02 7.34
C LYS A 54 8.56 -18.00 6.53
N GLU A 55 8.52 -17.56 5.28
CA GLU A 55 9.71 -17.40 4.45
C GLU A 55 10.69 -16.39 5.06
N ILE A 56 10.19 -15.24 5.52
CA ILE A 56 11.00 -14.23 6.21
C ILE A 56 11.66 -14.83 7.46
N GLN A 57 10.90 -15.59 8.25
CA GLN A 57 11.45 -16.20 9.47
C GLN A 57 12.51 -17.26 9.15
N LEU A 58 12.28 -18.10 8.13
CA LEU A 58 13.26 -19.09 7.68
C LEU A 58 14.59 -18.42 7.29
N VAL A 59 14.54 -17.37 6.47
CA VAL A 59 15.74 -16.63 6.05
C VAL A 59 16.47 -15.99 7.23
N ARG A 60 15.73 -15.50 8.24
CA ARG A 60 16.34 -14.96 9.47
C ARG A 60 17.05 -16.05 10.27
N ASP A 61 16.46 -17.24 10.36
CA ASP A 61 17.04 -18.37 11.05
C ASP A 61 18.31 -18.87 10.34
N GLU A 62 18.26 -19.00 9.00
CA GLU A 62 19.42 -19.29 8.16
C GLU A 62 20.55 -18.28 8.41
N TYR A 63 20.23 -16.99 8.42
CA TYR A 63 21.23 -15.94 8.68
C TYR A 63 21.82 -16.05 10.09
N ALA A 64 21.00 -16.27 11.12
CA ALA A 64 21.45 -16.43 12.50
C ALA A 64 22.34 -17.68 12.68
N ASN A 65 22.07 -18.74 11.92
CA ASN A 65 22.85 -19.97 11.90
C ASN A 65 24.16 -19.86 11.09
N GLY A 66 24.40 -18.73 10.43
CA GLY A 66 25.59 -18.55 9.59
C GLY A 66 25.47 -19.23 8.22
N GLU A 67 24.26 -19.58 7.79
CA GLU A 67 23.96 -20.21 6.49
C GLU A 67 23.96 -19.18 5.35
N TYR A 68 24.95 -18.30 5.36
CA TYR A 68 25.16 -17.29 4.33
C TYR A 68 26.59 -17.35 3.83
N MET A 69 26.77 -17.00 2.56
CA MET A 69 28.08 -16.83 1.97
C MET A 69 28.47 -15.35 2.00
N THR A 70 29.59 -15.05 2.63
CA THR A 70 30.18 -13.71 2.56
C THR A 70 30.72 -13.44 1.16
N PHE A 71 30.78 -12.17 0.78
CA PHE A 71 31.34 -11.75 -0.50
C PHE A 71 32.79 -12.24 -0.69
N GLN A 72 33.59 -12.28 0.37
CA GLN A 72 34.97 -12.80 0.31
C GLN A 72 35.02 -14.31 0.05
N GLN A 73 34.15 -15.09 0.69
CA GLN A 73 34.03 -16.52 0.43
C GLN A 73 33.63 -16.80 -1.02
N TYR A 74 32.68 -16.02 -1.55
CA TYR A 74 32.27 -16.10 -2.95
C TYR A 74 33.43 -15.80 -3.92
N LEU A 75 34.21 -14.74 -3.67
CA LEU A 75 35.37 -14.40 -4.49
C LEU A 75 36.46 -15.49 -4.47
N ASN A 76 36.64 -16.16 -3.33
CA ASN A 76 37.61 -17.24 -3.19
C ASN A 76 37.18 -18.54 -3.90
N GLN A 77 35.88 -18.78 -4.09
CA GLN A 77 35.37 -19.94 -4.84
C GLN A 77 35.43 -19.77 -6.37
N ARG A 78 35.59 -18.53 -6.86
CA ARG A 78 35.66 -18.22 -8.31
C ARG A 78 37.08 -18.24 -8.89
N LYS A 79 38.10 -18.51 -8.07
CA LYS A 79 39.50 -18.69 -8.50
C LYS A 79 39.78 -20.16 -8.76
#